data_AF-A0A523TRX4-F1
#
_entry.id   AF-A0A523TRX4-F1
#
_cell.length_a   1.000
_cell.length_b   1.000
_cell.length_c   1.000
_cell.angle_alpha   90.00
_cell.angle_beta   90.00
_cell.angle_gamma   90.00
#
_symmetry.space_group_name_H-M   'P 1'
#
loop_
_entity.id
_entity.type
_entity.pdbx_description
1 polymer ?
#
loop_
_entity_poly.entity_id
_entity_poly.type
_entity_poly.pdbx_seq_one_letter_code
_entity_poly.pdbx_strand_id
1 'polypeptide(L)'
;MNRISKSLSASLVVIISVSLVLGAGCSKDRKDPPLILPPAPQVIEYGTYAPNTDKWYMNFNRSGLVSALETAGMPSQNSDEIVVATVDYLNQYYTGVPISFSTRPPAGGHKPFQGDRDPVTQLGSNPYNVIGILGVGGETALGRAIFDDSGNNFYIENNSGFSYPLGKYVGVFVNVFAPIFEQSTTDGPDDFARFLAATVAHEIGHSLGLVHDDGSDHIMNTSTEFNPAITWSFRAADVTFLNSIMPGQGRD
;
A
#
# COMPACT_ATOMS: atom_id res chain seq x y z
N MET A 1 -34.34 -1.12 -53.87
CA MET A 1 -34.41 -1.24 -52.40
C MET A 1 -33.26 -2.13 -51.94
N ASN A 2 -32.11 -1.55 -51.59
CA ASN A 2 -30.95 -2.30 -51.10
C ASN A 2 -30.81 -2.08 -49.58
N ARG A 3 -31.13 -3.11 -48.78
CA ARG A 3 -30.82 -3.14 -47.35
C ARG A 3 -29.43 -3.71 -47.17
N ILE A 4 -28.45 -2.84 -46.91
CA ILE A 4 -27.13 -3.23 -46.42
C ILE A 4 -27.27 -3.43 -44.91
N SER A 5 -27.22 -4.69 -44.47
CA SER A 5 -27.19 -5.06 -43.06
C SER A 5 -25.85 -4.66 -42.46
N LYS A 6 -25.85 -3.69 -41.53
CA LYS A 6 -24.70 -3.40 -40.68
C LYS A 6 -24.51 -4.56 -39.69
N SER A 7 -23.44 -5.32 -39.88
CA SER A 7 -22.93 -6.29 -38.91
C SER A 7 -22.51 -5.53 -37.65
N LEU A 8 -23.27 -5.68 -36.55
CA LEU A 8 -22.81 -5.31 -35.22
C LEU A 8 -21.79 -6.35 -34.76
N SER A 9 -20.52 -6.00 -34.80
CA SER A 9 -19.45 -6.74 -34.14
C SER A 9 -19.66 -6.61 -32.63
N ALA A 10 -20.17 -7.66 -31.99
CA ALA A 10 -20.19 -7.74 -30.54
C ALA A 10 -18.75 -7.95 -30.05
N SER A 11 -18.13 -6.89 -29.54
CA SER A 11 -16.87 -7.00 -28.81
C SER A 11 -17.14 -7.78 -27.53
N LEU A 12 -16.70 -9.04 -27.51
CA LEU A 12 -16.68 -9.88 -26.31
C LEU A 12 -15.63 -9.30 -25.36
N VAL A 13 -16.07 -8.51 -24.38
CA VAL A 13 -15.22 -8.11 -23.25
C VAL A 13 -15.07 -9.35 -22.38
N VAL A 14 -13.92 -10.03 -22.49
CA VAL A 14 -13.56 -11.13 -21.60
C VAL A 14 -13.07 -10.51 -20.30
N ILE A 15 -13.93 -10.47 -19.29
CA ILE A 15 -13.53 -10.13 -17.92
C ILE A 15 -12.81 -11.37 -17.39
N ILE A 16 -11.48 -11.35 -17.37
CA ILE A 16 -10.70 -12.37 -16.68
C ILE A 16 -10.69 -11.98 -15.20
N SER A 17 -11.58 -12.60 -14.42
CA SER A 17 -11.57 -12.53 -12.96
C SER A 17 -10.35 -13.30 -12.43
N VAL A 18 -9.20 -12.63 -12.34
CA VAL A 18 -8.06 -13.17 -11.59
C VAL A 18 -8.35 -12.93 -10.12
N SER A 19 -8.91 -13.93 -9.45
CA SER A 19 -9.01 -13.94 -7.99
C SER A 19 -7.59 -14.07 -7.42
N LEU A 20 -6.98 -12.92 -7.11
CA LEU A 20 -5.76 -12.91 -6.32
C LEU A 20 -6.14 -13.20 -4.87
N VAL A 21 -5.66 -14.32 -4.37
CA VAL A 21 -5.46 -14.47 -2.94
C VAL A 21 -4.36 -13.44 -2.61
N LEU A 22 -4.71 -12.38 -1.89
CA LEU A 22 -3.73 -11.54 -1.19
C LEU A 22 -3.12 -12.47 -0.16
N GLY A 23 -2.14 -13.26 -0.59
CA GLY A 23 -1.39 -14.11 0.30
C GLY A 23 -0.58 -13.19 1.18
N ALA A 24 -1.18 -12.68 2.26
CA ALA A 24 -0.46 -12.13 3.40
C ALA A 24 0.39 -13.28 3.91
N GLY A 25 1.58 -13.39 3.34
CA GLY A 25 2.34 -14.61 3.41
C GLY A 25 3.01 -14.69 4.75
N CYS A 26 2.31 -14.92 5.86
CA CYS A 26 2.84 -15.32 7.16
C CYS A 26 3.53 -16.69 7.03
N SER A 27 4.51 -16.81 6.15
CA SER A 27 5.28 -18.02 5.90
C SER A 27 6.62 -17.88 6.61
N LYS A 28 6.97 -18.94 7.33
CA LYS A 28 8.29 -19.20 7.87
C LYS A 28 9.18 -19.68 6.72
N ASP A 29 10.46 -19.34 6.79
CA ASP A 29 11.58 -19.94 6.07
C ASP A 29 11.84 -19.55 4.61
N ARG A 30 12.58 -18.44 4.42
CA ARG A 30 13.63 -18.34 3.38
C ARG A 30 14.68 -17.30 3.80
N LYS A 31 15.95 -17.49 3.40
CA LYS A 31 17.06 -16.57 3.69
C LYS A 31 17.52 -15.94 2.37
N ASP A 32 17.07 -14.72 2.11
CA ASP A 32 17.62 -13.88 1.04
C ASP A 32 18.57 -12.82 1.62
N PRO A 33 19.60 -12.39 0.88
CA PRO A 33 20.54 -11.39 1.33
C PRO A 33 19.89 -10.01 1.48
N PRO A 34 20.41 -9.14 2.39
CA PRO A 34 19.87 -7.79 2.58
C PRO A 34 20.10 -6.94 1.34
N LEU A 35 19.03 -6.42 0.76
CA LEU A 35 19.09 -5.44 -0.31
C LEU A 35 19.38 -4.05 0.28
N ILE A 36 20.40 -3.40 -0.26
CA ILE A 36 20.69 -1.99 0.01
C ILE A 36 19.83 -1.17 -0.95
N LEU A 37 18.89 -0.38 -0.42
CA LEU A 37 18.07 0.51 -1.24
C LEU A 37 18.95 1.56 -1.93
N PRO A 38 18.75 1.85 -3.22
CA PRO A 38 19.50 2.90 -3.91
C PRO A 38 19.17 4.29 -3.30
N PRO A 39 20.08 5.28 -3.43
CA PRO A 39 19.83 6.65 -2.98
C PRO A 39 18.60 7.24 -3.68
N ALA A 40 17.80 7.99 -2.93
CA ALA A 40 16.51 8.51 -3.40
C ALA A 40 16.69 9.51 -4.57
N PRO A 41 16.05 9.30 -5.73
CA PRO A 41 15.94 10.34 -6.76
C PRO A 41 15.10 11.53 -6.25
N GLN A 42 15.12 12.66 -6.98
CA GLN A 42 14.39 13.88 -6.59
C GLN A 42 12.95 13.56 -6.18
N VAL A 43 12.62 13.86 -4.93
CA VAL A 43 11.34 13.51 -4.31
C VAL A 43 10.34 14.59 -4.69
N ILE A 44 9.36 14.26 -5.52
CA ILE A 44 8.13 15.07 -5.60
C ILE A 44 7.43 14.95 -4.25
N GLU A 45 7.37 16.09 -3.54
CA GLU A 45 6.69 16.20 -2.26
C GLU A 45 5.18 16.28 -2.50
N TYR A 46 4.45 15.34 -1.92
CA TYR A 46 3.00 15.25 -2.01
C TYR A 46 2.41 14.81 -0.68
N GLY A 47 1.20 15.29 -0.38
CA GLY A 47 0.56 15.13 0.92
C GLY A 47 1.15 16.04 2.00
N THR A 48 0.41 16.20 3.09
CA THR A 48 0.78 17.05 4.22
C THR A 48 0.35 16.38 5.52
N TYR A 49 1.17 16.49 6.55
CA TYR A 49 0.79 16.03 7.89
C TYR A 49 -0.21 16.98 8.54
N ALA A 50 -1.33 16.44 8.98
CA ALA A 50 -2.34 17.19 9.71
C ALA A 50 -2.02 17.18 11.23
N PRO A 51 -2.30 18.26 11.97
CA PRO A 51 -2.18 18.26 13.43
C PRO A 51 -3.03 17.16 14.07
N ASN A 52 -2.56 16.58 15.19
CA ASN A 52 -3.27 15.54 15.94
C ASN A 52 -3.60 14.29 15.11
N THR A 53 -2.72 13.89 14.20
CA THR A 53 -2.88 12.67 13.40
C THR A 53 -1.63 11.80 13.47
N ASP A 54 -1.81 10.51 13.27
CA ASP A 54 -0.71 9.60 13.04
C ASP A 54 -0.04 9.89 11.71
N LYS A 55 1.24 10.22 11.75
CA LYS A 55 2.03 10.59 10.57
C LYS A 55 2.61 9.34 9.91
N TRP A 56 2.28 9.14 8.64
CA TRP A 56 2.81 8.06 7.81
C TRP A 56 3.64 8.62 6.66
N TYR A 57 4.93 8.28 6.64
CA TYR A 57 5.81 8.56 5.52
C TYR A 57 5.68 7.44 4.46
N MET A 58 5.31 7.85 3.25
CA MET A 58 5.14 7.02 2.07
C MET A 58 6.47 6.89 1.33
N ASN A 59 7.24 5.84 1.61
CA ASN A 59 8.57 5.65 1.08
C ASN A 59 8.56 4.86 -0.25
N PHE A 60 8.32 5.57 -1.36
CA PHE A 60 8.33 4.98 -2.70
C PHE A 60 9.75 4.72 -3.22
N ASN A 61 10.06 3.46 -3.51
CA ASN A 61 11.22 3.07 -4.30
C ASN A 61 10.95 3.40 -5.78
N ARG A 62 11.33 4.61 -6.21
CA ARG A 62 11.01 5.13 -7.55
C ARG A 62 11.53 4.27 -8.70
N SER A 63 12.74 3.73 -8.58
CA SER A 63 13.29 2.81 -9.59
C SER A 63 12.44 1.55 -9.73
N GLY A 64 12.00 0.98 -8.61
CA GLY A 64 11.15 -0.20 -8.57
C GLY A 64 9.75 0.08 -9.13
N LEU A 65 9.19 1.26 -8.83
CA LEU A 65 7.93 1.71 -9.42
C LEU A 65 8.05 1.85 -10.94
N VAL A 66 9.10 2.50 -11.45
CA VAL A 66 9.34 2.63 -12.90
C VAL A 66 9.42 1.25 -13.57
N SER A 67 10.19 0.31 -13.03
CA SER A 67 10.28 -1.04 -13.58
C SER A 67 8.95 -1.80 -13.51
N ALA A 68 8.16 -1.57 -12.46
CA ALA A 68 6.81 -2.13 -12.35
C ALA A 68 5.89 -1.55 -13.43
N LEU A 69 5.93 -0.25 -13.71
CA LEU A 69 5.12 0.35 -14.78
C LEU A 69 5.48 -0.19 -16.15
N GLU A 70 6.77 -0.32 -16.44
CA GLU A 70 7.25 -0.91 -17.69
C GLU A 70 6.76 -2.36 -17.85
N THR A 71 6.77 -3.14 -16.76
CA THR A 71 6.24 -4.51 -16.73
C THR A 71 4.73 -4.53 -16.95
N ALA A 72 4.00 -3.56 -16.40
CA ALA A 72 2.56 -3.41 -16.60
C ALA A 72 2.18 -2.84 -17.98
N GLY A 73 3.14 -2.64 -18.89
CA GLY A 73 2.89 -2.04 -20.20
C GLY A 73 2.57 -0.54 -20.16
N MET A 74 2.87 0.15 -19.05
CA MET A 74 2.60 1.58 -18.85
C MET A 74 3.86 2.43 -19.09
N PRO A 75 3.71 3.67 -19.61
CA PRO A 75 4.79 4.63 -19.69
C PRO A 75 5.38 4.95 -18.30
N SER A 76 6.70 4.90 -18.17
CA SER A 76 7.40 5.23 -16.91
C SER A 76 7.21 6.68 -16.45
N GLN A 77 6.85 7.57 -17.37
CA GLN A 77 6.50 8.98 -17.09
C GLN A 77 5.27 9.10 -16.17
N ASN A 78 4.43 8.07 -16.08
CA ASN A 78 3.26 8.07 -15.21
C ASN A 78 3.61 7.85 -13.73
N SER A 79 4.87 7.56 -13.40
CA SER A 79 5.28 7.24 -12.01
C SER A 79 4.97 8.34 -11.00
N ASP A 80 5.07 9.61 -11.39
CA ASP A 80 4.75 10.73 -10.50
C ASP A 80 3.24 10.92 -10.30
N GLU A 81 2.46 10.81 -11.37
CA GLU A 81 1.00 10.81 -11.31
C GLU A 81 0.49 9.68 -10.41
N ILE A 82 1.06 8.48 -10.53
CA ILE A 82 0.69 7.34 -9.71
C ILE A 82 0.99 7.58 -8.23
N VAL A 83 2.14 8.17 -7.90
CA VAL A 83 2.45 8.50 -6.50
C VAL A 83 1.46 9.52 -5.93
N VAL A 84 1.13 10.56 -6.70
CA VAL A 84 0.13 11.56 -6.30
C VAL A 84 -1.23 10.92 -6.08
N ALA A 85 -1.73 10.17 -7.07
CA ALA A 85 -3.02 9.51 -7.02
C ALA A 85 -3.09 8.47 -5.89
N THR A 86 -2.02 7.71 -5.64
CA THR A 86 -1.97 6.75 -4.53
C THR A 86 -2.17 7.44 -3.18
N VAL A 87 -1.52 8.58 -2.94
CA VAL A 87 -1.69 9.34 -1.70
C VAL A 87 -3.09 9.95 -1.60
N ASP A 88 -3.67 10.41 -2.70
CA ASP A 88 -5.07 10.89 -2.71
C ASP A 88 -6.07 9.80 -2.34
N TYR A 89 -5.91 8.61 -2.91
CA TYR A 89 -6.75 7.47 -2.55
C TYR A 89 -6.55 7.04 -1.10
N LEU A 90 -5.33 7.09 -0.57
CA LEU A 90 -5.10 6.83 0.86
C LEU A 90 -5.84 7.82 1.76
N ASN A 91 -5.79 9.11 1.44
CA ASN A 91 -6.57 10.12 2.16
C ASN A 91 -8.08 9.85 2.08
N GLN A 92 -8.57 9.39 0.93
CA GLN A 92 -9.98 9.03 0.76
C GLN A 92 -10.35 7.80 1.60
N TYR A 93 -9.56 6.72 1.55
CA TYR A 93 -9.82 5.47 2.27
C TYR A 93 -9.82 5.65 3.78
N TYR A 94 -8.96 6.52 4.30
CA TYR A 94 -8.89 6.85 5.73
C TYR A 94 -9.72 8.09 6.12
N THR A 95 -10.68 8.50 5.30
CA THR A 95 -11.58 9.60 5.65
C THR A 95 -12.26 9.34 7.00
N GLY A 96 -12.14 10.30 7.92
CA GLY A 96 -12.72 10.18 9.28
C GLY A 96 -11.85 9.41 10.28
N VAL A 97 -10.60 9.12 9.94
CA VAL A 97 -9.59 8.53 10.82
C VAL A 97 -8.45 9.54 11.03
N PRO A 98 -7.92 9.76 12.25
CA PRO A 98 -6.88 10.75 12.53
C PRO A 98 -5.49 10.22 12.11
N ILE A 99 -5.28 10.12 10.81
CA ILE A 99 -4.06 9.67 10.14
C ILE A 99 -3.75 10.62 8.98
N SER A 100 -2.47 10.85 8.68
CA SER A 100 -2.06 11.67 7.54
C SER A 100 -0.84 11.10 6.83
N PHE A 101 -0.80 11.31 5.52
CA PHE A 101 0.19 10.73 4.62
C PHE A 101 1.03 11.83 3.96
N SER A 102 2.32 11.57 3.80
CA SER A 102 3.18 12.41 2.96
C SER A 102 4.30 11.58 2.33
N THR A 103 4.75 11.98 1.14
CA THR A 103 5.96 11.45 0.50
C THR A 103 7.24 12.10 1.02
N ARG A 104 7.14 12.96 2.06
CA ARG A 104 8.27 13.57 2.74
C ARG A 104 8.22 13.21 4.23
N PRO A 105 9.33 12.76 4.85
CA PRO A 105 9.36 12.56 6.29
C PRO A 105 9.14 13.88 7.04
N PRO A 106 8.51 13.87 8.22
CA PRO A 106 8.29 15.07 9.00
C PRO A 106 9.65 15.66 9.43
N ALA A 107 9.78 16.99 9.37
CA ALA A 107 11.02 17.66 9.70
C ALA A 107 11.42 17.38 11.16
N GLY A 108 12.66 16.94 11.37
CA GLY A 108 13.16 16.53 12.69
C GLY A 108 12.42 15.34 13.31
N GLY A 109 11.66 14.59 12.53
CA GLY A 109 10.95 13.41 13.01
C GLY A 109 11.86 12.21 13.23
N HIS A 110 11.40 11.27 14.03
CA HIS A 110 12.11 10.03 14.34
C HIS A 110 11.29 8.81 13.94
N LYS A 111 11.97 7.79 13.44
CA LYS A 111 11.38 6.52 12.99
C LYS A 111 12.17 5.35 13.55
N PRO A 112 11.59 4.14 13.62
CA PRO A 112 12.30 2.93 14.02
C PRO A 112 13.49 2.58 13.12
N PHE A 113 14.25 1.54 13.48
CA PHE A 113 15.23 0.91 12.59
C PHE A 113 14.57 0.11 11.46
N GLN A 114 15.28 -0.02 10.33
CA GLN A 114 14.75 -0.68 9.14
C GLN A 114 14.40 -2.13 9.42
N GLY A 115 13.20 -2.55 9.02
CA GLY A 115 12.64 -3.88 9.28
C GLY A 115 12.17 -4.10 10.72
N ASP A 116 12.03 -3.03 11.52
CA ASP A 116 11.76 -3.11 12.95
C ASP A 116 10.53 -2.27 13.39
N ARG A 117 10.16 -2.42 14.67
CA ARG A 117 9.19 -1.57 15.38
C ARG A 117 9.81 -1.09 16.70
N ASP A 118 9.57 0.16 17.05
CA ASP A 118 10.07 0.75 18.30
C ASP A 118 8.90 1.41 19.04
N PRO A 119 8.82 1.29 20.38
CA PRO A 119 7.80 2.01 21.14
C PRO A 119 8.04 3.51 20.99
N VAL A 120 6.95 4.28 20.93
CA VAL A 120 7.02 5.76 20.77
C VAL A 120 7.96 6.40 21.79
N THR A 121 7.97 5.88 23.03
CA THR A 121 8.81 6.38 24.13
C THR A 121 10.32 6.26 23.89
N GLN A 122 10.75 5.45 22.93
CA GLN A 122 12.18 5.26 22.59
C GLN A 122 12.63 6.08 21.37
N LEU A 123 11.71 6.62 20.56
CA LEU A 123 12.05 7.33 19.32
C LEU A 123 12.30 8.82 19.53
N GLY A 124 11.97 9.38 20.70
CA GLY A 124 12.16 10.80 20.99
C GLY A 124 10.97 11.66 20.52
N SER A 125 11.24 12.91 20.16
CA SER A 125 10.19 13.85 19.76
C SER A 125 9.74 13.63 18.31
N ASN A 126 8.46 13.90 18.03
CA ASN A 126 7.91 13.83 16.67
C ASN A 126 8.10 12.46 15.96
N PRO A 127 7.70 11.35 16.61
CA PRO A 127 7.76 10.02 15.99
C PRO A 127 6.82 9.90 14.79
N TYR A 128 7.15 9.04 13.81
CA TYR A 128 6.31 8.78 12.63
C TYR A 128 6.52 7.36 12.06
N ASN A 129 5.47 6.81 11.44
CA ASN A 129 5.46 5.49 10.81
C ASN A 129 5.98 5.55 9.36
N VAL A 130 6.48 4.41 8.81
CA VAL A 130 7.01 4.36 7.43
C VAL A 130 6.57 3.12 6.64
N ILE A 131 5.65 3.28 5.72
CA ILE A 131 5.33 2.21 4.76
C ILE A 131 6.20 2.32 3.50
N GLY A 132 6.77 1.19 3.11
CA GLY A 132 7.71 1.10 1.99
C GLY A 132 6.98 0.56 0.78
N ILE A 133 7.12 1.22 -0.36
CA ILE A 133 6.54 0.77 -1.62
C ILE A 133 7.72 0.38 -2.52
N LEU A 134 7.99 -0.91 -2.59
CA LEU A 134 9.27 -1.49 -2.98
C LEU A 134 9.13 -2.30 -4.28
N GLY A 135 10.13 -2.23 -5.17
CA GLY A 135 10.22 -3.13 -6.34
C GLY A 135 11.24 -4.25 -6.12
N VAL A 136 11.16 -4.98 -5.01
CA VAL A 136 12.13 -6.03 -4.67
C VAL A 136 11.73 -7.38 -5.24
N GLY A 137 12.66 -8.09 -5.87
CA GLY A 137 12.42 -9.43 -6.40
C GLY A 137 12.29 -10.50 -5.31
N GLY A 138 11.53 -11.56 -5.58
CA GLY A 138 11.44 -12.77 -4.73
C GLY A 138 10.25 -12.83 -3.77
N GLU A 139 9.54 -11.72 -3.57
CA GLU A 139 8.29 -11.70 -2.80
C GLU A 139 7.12 -12.27 -3.61
N THR A 140 6.24 -13.01 -2.94
CA THR A 140 5.01 -13.58 -3.52
C THR A 140 3.75 -12.91 -2.99
N ALA A 141 3.85 -12.16 -1.90
CA ALA A 141 2.77 -11.38 -1.33
C ALA A 141 2.73 -10.00 -2.00
N LEU A 142 1.54 -9.38 -2.11
CA LEU A 142 1.42 -7.99 -2.58
C LEU A 142 1.90 -6.99 -1.52
N GLY A 143 1.82 -7.36 -0.25
CA GLY A 143 2.34 -6.59 0.85
C GLY A 143 2.63 -7.44 2.09
N ARG A 144 3.30 -6.81 3.04
CA ARG A 144 3.55 -7.35 4.37
C ARG A 144 3.71 -6.20 5.37
N ALA A 145 3.02 -6.33 6.49
CA ALA A 145 3.17 -5.47 7.66
C ALA A 145 3.77 -6.23 8.85
N ILE A 146 4.42 -5.49 9.75
CA ILE A 146 4.54 -5.92 11.15
C ILE A 146 3.16 -5.68 11.76
N PHE A 147 2.61 -6.68 12.44
CA PHE A 147 1.26 -6.63 13.00
C PHE A 147 1.31 -6.17 14.47
N ASP A 148 0.52 -5.15 14.81
CA ASP A 148 0.28 -4.75 16.20
C ASP A 148 -0.75 -5.68 16.84
N ASP A 149 -0.28 -6.75 17.48
CA ASP A 149 -1.12 -7.69 18.23
C ASP A 149 -1.66 -7.12 19.54
N SER A 150 -1.18 -5.94 19.96
CA SER A 150 -1.63 -5.29 21.19
C SER A 150 -2.83 -4.36 20.98
N GLY A 151 -3.16 -4.04 19.72
CA GLY A 151 -4.34 -3.27 19.33
C GLY A 151 -4.43 -1.91 20.03
N ASN A 152 -3.29 -1.30 20.33
CA ASN A 152 -3.22 -0.07 21.11
C ASN A 152 -2.32 0.99 20.46
N ASN A 153 -1.72 0.69 19.30
CA ASN A 153 -0.90 1.60 18.51
C ASN A 153 0.24 2.25 19.34
N PHE A 154 0.76 1.52 20.33
CA PHE A 154 1.83 1.99 21.20
C PHE A 154 3.20 1.98 20.51
N TYR A 155 3.35 1.16 19.48
CA TYR A 155 4.58 1.00 18.70
C TYR A 155 4.49 1.79 17.41
N ILE A 156 5.54 2.54 17.08
CA ILE A 156 5.70 3.06 15.72
C ILE A 156 6.07 1.86 14.87
N GLU A 157 5.17 1.57 13.94
CA GLU A 157 5.21 0.38 13.13
C GLU A 157 5.63 0.72 11.72
N ASN A 158 6.00 -0.34 11.02
CA ASN A 158 6.35 -0.32 9.62
C ASN A 158 7.65 0.44 9.36
N ASN A 159 8.73 -0.32 9.20
CA ASN A 159 9.91 0.19 8.56
C ASN A 159 10.28 -0.70 7.39
N SER A 160 9.52 -0.58 6.31
CA SER A 160 10.03 -0.61 4.93
C SER A 160 11.39 -1.31 4.78
N GLY A 161 11.45 -2.60 4.48
CA GLY A 161 12.74 -3.29 4.34
C GLY A 161 12.78 -4.68 4.94
N PHE A 162 13.98 -5.24 5.03
CA PHE A 162 14.17 -6.62 5.46
C PHE A 162 14.08 -6.75 6.99
N SER A 163 13.05 -7.43 7.47
CA SER A 163 12.89 -7.77 8.88
C SER A 163 13.67 -9.04 9.19
N TYR A 164 14.74 -8.93 9.99
CA TYR A 164 15.55 -10.07 10.41
C TYR A 164 14.76 -11.13 11.20
N PRO A 165 13.86 -10.78 12.13
CA PRO A 165 13.03 -11.77 12.82
C PRO A 165 12.11 -12.54 11.89
N LEU A 166 11.62 -11.91 10.81
CA LEU A 166 10.71 -12.54 9.85
C LEU A 166 11.47 -13.23 8.70
N GLY A 167 12.71 -12.82 8.42
CA GLY A 167 13.48 -13.23 7.26
C GLY A 167 12.88 -12.74 5.93
N LYS A 168 12.13 -11.63 5.92
CA LYS A 168 11.35 -11.15 4.77
C LYS A 168 11.30 -9.63 4.67
N TYR A 169 11.00 -9.11 3.50
CA TYR A 169 10.71 -7.68 3.35
C TYR A 169 9.34 -7.33 3.94
N VAL A 170 9.24 -6.14 4.51
CA VAL A 170 8.02 -5.49 5.01
C VAL A 170 7.79 -4.24 4.16
N GLY A 171 6.56 -4.04 3.70
CA GLY A 171 6.16 -3.02 2.73
C GLY A 171 5.15 -3.57 1.72
N VAL A 172 4.89 -2.80 0.67
CA VAL A 172 4.07 -3.17 -0.49
C VAL A 172 4.97 -3.37 -1.69
N PHE A 173 4.75 -4.42 -2.48
CA PHE A 173 5.70 -4.91 -3.48
C PHE A 173 5.20 -4.69 -4.91
N VAL A 174 5.50 -3.52 -5.50
CA VAL A 174 4.95 -3.10 -6.82
C VAL A 174 5.28 -4.03 -7.99
N ASN A 175 6.37 -4.79 -7.89
CA ASN A 175 6.73 -5.80 -8.90
C ASN A 175 5.82 -7.03 -8.88
N VAL A 176 5.09 -7.27 -7.80
CA VAL A 176 4.07 -8.32 -7.72
C VAL A 176 2.77 -7.86 -8.38
N PHE A 177 2.48 -6.56 -8.36
CA PHE A 177 1.33 -5.95 -9.04
C PHE A 177 1.46 -5.98 -10.55
N ALA A 178 2.63 -5.58 -11.06
CA ALA A 178 2.79 -5.24 -12.46
C ALA A 178 2.42 -6.35 -13.47
N PRO A 179 2.80 -7.63 -13.25
CA PRO A 179 2.42 -8.70 -14.18
C PRO A 179 0.92 -8.99 -14.24
N ILE A 180 0.16 -8.55 -13.23
CA ILE A 180 -1.31 -8.70 -13.18
C ILE A 180 -1.95 -7.65 -14.11
N PHE A 181 -1.45 -6.41 -14.05
CA PHE A 181 -1.92 -5.31 -14.89
C PHE A 181 -1.52 -5.46 -16.37
N GLU A 182 -0.38 -6.08 -16.67
CA GLU A 182 0.00 -6.38 -18.06
C GLU A 182 -1.09 -7.20 -18.79
N GLN A 183 -1.81 -8.04 -18.03
CA GLN A 183 -2.83 -8.94 -18.57
C GLN A 183 -4.22 -8.31 -18.66
N SER A 184 -4.43 -7.13 -18.09
CA SER A 184 -5.73 -6.48 -18.02
C SER A 184 -5.81 -5.32 -19.02
N THR A 185 -6.54 -5.53 -20.12
CA THR A 185 -6.57 -4.61 -21.27
C THR A 185 -7.32 -3.29 -21.04
N THR A 186 -7.77 -3.01 -19.81
CA THR A 186 -8.69 -1.90 -19.48
C THR A 186 -8.15 -0.92 -18.46
N ASP A 187 -7.00 -1.18 -17.84
CA ASP A 187 -6.64 -0.49 -16.61
C ASP A 187 -5.53 0.54 -16.85
N GLY A 188 -5.82 1.78 -16.45
CA GLY A 188 -4.93 2.92 -16.61
C GLY A 188 -4.04 3.17 -15.39
N PRO A 189 -3.21 4.23 -15.44
CA PRO A 189 -2.41 4.69 -14.31
C PRO A 189 -3.23 4.93 -13.04
N ASP A 190 -4.46 5.43 -13.20
CA ASP A 190 -5.38 5.68 -12.09
C ASP A 190 -5.83 4.38 -11.38
N ASP A 191 -6.19 3.34 -12.14
CA ASP A 191 -6.54 2.03 -11.57
C ASP A 191 -5.34 1.38 -10.87
N PHE A 192 -4.13 1.54 -11.43
CA PHE A 192 -2.87 1.13 -10.79
C PHE A 192 -2.67 1.83 -9.46
N ALA A 193 -2.81 3.16 -9.45
CA ALA A 193 -2.67 3.96 -8.24
C ALA A 193 -3.72 3.61 -7.18
N ARG A 194 -4.97 3.35 -7.60
CA ARG A 194 -6.10 3.00 -6.73
C ARG A 194 -5.89 1.68 -6.00
N PHE A 195 -5.42 0.67 -6.72
CA PHE A 195 -5.18 -0.64 -6.14
C PHE A 195 -3.88 -0.69 -5.33
N LEU A 196 -2.84 0.02 -5.78
CA LEU A 196 -1.65 0.25 -4.97
C LEU A 196 -2.00 0.91 -3.64
N ALA A 197 -2.85 1.95 -3.65
CA ALA A 197 -3.35 2.61 -2.45
C ALA A 197 -4.16 1.65 -1.57
N ALA A 198 -5.00 0.80 -2.15
CA ALA A 198 -5.81 -0.15 -1.40
C ALA A 198 -4.93 -1.18 -0.67
N THR A 199 -3.89 -1.70 -1.32
CA THR A 199 -2.92 -2.60 -0.66
C THR A 199 -2.08 -1.88 0.39
N VAL A 200 -1.64 -0.65 0.13
CA VAL A 200 -0.97 0.14 1.17
C VAL A 200 -1.89 0.32 2.38
N ALA A 201 -3.16 0.70 2.17
CA ALA A 201 -4.12 0.84 3.25
C ALA A 201 -4.34 -0.47 4.01
N HIS A 202 -4.37 -1.60 3.32
CA HIS A 202 -4.48 -2.93 3.92
C HIS A 202 -3.30 -3.22 4.87
N GLU A 203 -2.06 -3.02 4.40
CA GLU A 203 -0.87 -3.24 5.21
C GLU A 203 -0.75 -2.26 6.38
N ILE A 204 -1.13 -0.99 6.18
CA ILE A 204 -1.24 -0.04 7.29
C ILE A 204 -2.29 -0.50 8.30
N GLY A 205 -3.44 -1.01 7.85
CA GLY A 205 -4.46 -1.60 8.69
C GLY A 205 -3.91 -2.72 9.58
N HIS A 206 -3.14 -3.65 9.02
CA HIS A 206 -2.44 -4.67 9.79
C HIS A 206 -1.45 -4.09 10.81
N SER A 207 -0.67 -3.08 10.41
CA SER A 207 0.21 -2.37 11.36
C SER A 207 -0.53 -1.56 12.44
N LEU A 208 -1.85 -1.44 12.34
CA LEU A 208 -2.68 -0.82 13.36
C LEU A 208 -3.50 -1.85 14.14
N GLY A 209 -3.30 -3.15 13.87
CA GLY A 209 -3.97 -4.25 14.57
C GLY A 209 -5.29 -4.71 13.93
N LEU A 210 -5.65 -4.19 12.75
CA LEU A 210 -6.76 -4.77 11.99
C LEU A 210 -6.40 -6.15 11.48
N VAL A 211 -7.35 -7.07 11.60
CA VAL A 211 -7.23 -8.43 11.06
C VAL A 211 -7.99 -8.54 9.75
N HIS A 212 -7.70 -9.61 9.02
CA HIS A 212 -8.50 -9.99 7.88
C HIS A 212 -9.97 -10.22 8.24
N ASP A 213 -10.84 -9.80 7.34
CA ASP A 213 -12.28 -10.09 7.39
C ASP A 213 -12.70 -10.53 5.98
N ASP A 214 -13.08 -11.80 5.84
CA ASP A 214 -13.30 -12.44 4.53
C ASP A 214 -14.66 -12.12 3.89
N GLY A 215 -15.41 -11.15 4.42
CA GLY A 215 -16.63 -10.70 3.73
C GLY A 215 -16.33 -9.80 2.52
N SER A 216 -17.34 -9.55 1.69
CA SER A 216 -17.20 -8.92 0.38
C SER A 216 -16.58 -7.51 0.39
N ASP A 217 -15.70 -7.23 -0.59
CA ASP A 217 -15.26 -5.92 -1.11
C ASP A 217 -14.99 -4.82 -0.07
N HIS A 218 -13.93 -4.97 0.72
CA HIS A 218 -13.41 -3.91 1.60
C HIS A 218 -11.89 -4.04 1.75
N ILE A 219 -11.25 -3.02 2.32
CA ILE A 219 -9.78 -2.93 2.37
C ILE A 219 -9.15 -4.10 3.10
N MET A 220 -9.73 -4.58 4.21
CA MET A 220 -9.18 -5.71 5.00
C MET A 220 -9.55 -7.11 4.47
N ASN A 221 -10.08 -7.23 3.24
CA ASN A 221 -10.38 -8.53 2.65
C ASN A 221 -9.10 -9.24 2.18
N THR A 222 -9.00 -10.56 2.44
CA THR A 222 -7.87 -11.45 2.08
C THR A 222 -7.74 -11.78 0.60
N SER A 223 -8.81 -11.62 -0.15
CA SER A 223 -8.94 -12.10 -1.51
C SER A 223 -9.81 -11.12 -2.25
N THR A 224 -9.21 -10.00 -2.62
CA THR A 224 -9.94 -9.03 -3.40
C THR A 224 -9.56 -9.15 -4.87
N GLU A 225 -10.59 -9.25 -5.69
CA GLU A 225 -10.46 -9.25 -7.14
C GLU A 225 -9.96 -7.89 -7.60
N PHE A 226 -9.09 -7.91 -8.61
CA PHE A 226 -8.71 -6.70 -9.31
C PHE A 226 -9.91 -6.23 -10.17
N ASN A 227 -10.80 -5.46 -9.57
CA ASN A 227 -12.02 -4.99 -10.21
C ASN A 227 -12.16 -3.47 -10.03
N PRO A 228 -12.04 -2.68 -11.12
CA PRO A 228 -12.14 -1.23 -11.04
C PRO A 228 -13.54 -0.73 -10.64
N ALA A 229 -14.57 -1.58 -10.69
CA ALA A 229 -15.92 -1.26 -10.21
C ALA A 229 -16.06 -1.35 -8.68
N ILE A 230 -15.10 -1.95 -7.97
CA ILE A 230 -15.11 -2.01 -6.50
C ILE A 230 -14.73 -0.65 -5.94
N THR A 231 -15.59 -0.12 -5.06
CA THR A 231 -15.25 1.03 -4.21
C THR A 231 -14.60 0.50 -2.94
N TRP A 232 -13.28 0.65 -2.84
CA TRP A 232 -12.53 0.22 -1.68
C TRP A 232 -12.80 1.15 -0.49
N SER A 233 -13.16 0.56 0.64
CA SER A 233 -13.32 1.29 1.90
C SER A 233 -13.05 0.37 3.08
N PHE A 234 -12.70 0.95 4.23
CA PHE A 234 -12.78 0.24 5.50
C PHE A 234 -14.24 0.04 5.92
N ARG A 235 -14.52 -1.04 6.66
CA ARG A 235 -15.85 -1.21 7.25
C ARG A 235 -16.05 -0.23 8.40
N ALA A 236 -17.30 0.01 8.77
CA ALA A 236 -17.63 0.83 9.93
C ALA A 236 -16.97 0.31 11.23
N ALA A 237 -16.85 -1.01 11.38
CA ALA A 237 -16.17 -1.63 12.53
C ALA A 237 -14.66 -1.32 12.53
N ASP A 238 -14.00 -1.42 11.37
CA ASP A 238 -12.59 -1.07 11.19
C ASP A 238 -12.36 0.41 11.54
N VAL A 239 -13.17 1.32 10.98
CA VAL A 239 -13.09 2.76 11.25
C VAL A 239 -13.33 3.07 12.73
N THR A 240 -14.25 2.36 13.39
CA THR A 240 -14.51 2.52 14.82
C THR A 240 -13.29 2.10 15.65
N PHE A 241 -12.70 0.94 15.32
CA PHE A 241 -11.49 0.46 15.97
C PHE A 241 -10.31 1.42 15.77
N LEU A 242 -10.05 1.81 14.52
CA LEU A 242 -8.99 2.75 14.16
C LEU A 242 -9.12 4.08 14.92
N ASN A 243 -10.34 4.63 15.03
CA ASN A 243 -10.59 5.84 15.81
C ASN A 243 -10.45 5.65 17.32
N SER A 244 -10.51 4.42 17.84
CA SER A 244 -10.32 4.15 19.27
C SER A 244 -8.84 4.10 19.68
N ILE A 245 -7.93 3.94 18.72
CA ILE A 245 -6.48 3.78 18.95
C ILE A 245 -5.64 4.91 18.34
N MET A 246 -6.26 5.86 17.63
CA MET A 246 -5.56 6.96 16.96
C MET A 246 -6.00 8.36 17.42
N PRO A 247 -5.07 9.34 17.40
CA PRO A 247 -3.64 9.17 17.16
C PRO A 247 -3.01 8.33 18.29
N GLY A 248 -1.98 7.55 17.95
CA GLY A 248 -1.24 6.76 18.93
C GLY A 248 -0.61 7.67 19.99
N GLN A 249 -0.33 7.11 21.16
CA GLN A 249 0.16 7.88 22.30
C GLN A 249 1.43 8.69 21.94
N GLY A 250 1.41 10.01 22.14
CA GLY A 250 2.55 10.90 21.92
C GLY A 250 2.87 11.19 20.45
N ARG A 251 1.89 11.05 19.56
CA ARG A 251 2.02 11.27 18.10
C ARG A 251 1.38 12.57 17.60
N ASP A 252 0.70 13.29 18.48
CA ASP A 252 0.09 14.61 18.28
C ASP A 252 1.11 15.71 17.94
#